data_AF-A0A432I8J8-F1
#
_entry.id   AF-A0A432I8J8-F1
#
_cell.length_a   1.000
_cell.length_b   1.000
_cell.length_c   1.000
_cell.angle_alpha   90.00
_cell.angle_beta   90.00
_cell.angle_gamma   90.00
#
_symmetry.space_group_name_H-M   'P 1'
#
loop_
_entity.id
_entity.type
_entity.pdbx_description
1 polymer ?
#
loop_
_entity_poly.entity_id
_entity_poly.type
_entity_poly.pdbx_seq_one_letter_code
_entity_poly.pdbx_strand_id
1 'polypeptide(L)'
;MKFKKVYIEITNSCNLKCSFCPQGIKDKKIMSKEEFEYILGEIKPYSNYIYLHVKGEPFSHPQLAEFLDIAEEKKIKVNITTNGTLIEKVKDKIIDKKSLRQINFSLHSFDGNLDKIDENNYIENILKFVEESLNIGNTYISLRLWNFHKNNKNEVQMKGN
;
A
#
# COMPACT_ATOMS: atom_id res chain seq x y z
N MET A 1 -5.78 24.87 -11.19
CA MET A 1 -4.55 24.03 -11.15
C MET A 1 -4.92 22.67 -10.58
N LYS A 2 -4.44 21.54 -11.14
CA LYS A 2 -4.69 20.21 -10.58
C LYS A 2 -3.42 19.60 -9.98
N PHE A 3 -3.51 19.07 -8.77
CA PHE A 3 -2.43 18.33 -8.12
C PHE A 3 -2.27 16.94 -8.72
N LYS A 4 -1.02 16.54 -8.99
CA LYS A 4 -0.69 15.20 -9.50
C LYS A 4 -0.90 14.09 -8.46
N LYS A 5 -0.72 14.42 -7.17
CA LYS A 5 -0.83 13.47 -6.06
C LYS A 5 -1.42 14.17 -4.83
N VAL A 6 -2.39 13.52 -4.20
CA VAL A 6 -2.90 13.88 -2.88
C VAL A 6 -2.78 12.65 -1.99
N TYR A 7 -2.07 12.77 -0.87
CA TYR A 7 -1.88 11.67 0.08
C TYR A 7 -2.94 11.75 1.18
N ILE A 8 -3.53 10.60 1.51
CA ILE A 8 -4.54 10.48 2.57
C ILE A 8 -4.16 9.27 3.44
N GLU A 9 -4.02 9.51 4.74
CA GLU A 9 -3.83 8.47 5.74
C GLU A 9 -5.20 8.06 6.29
N ILE A 10 -5.77 6.95 5.79
CA ILE A 10 -7.06 6.43 6.27
C ILE A 10 -6.95 5.74 7.64
N THR A 11 -5.74 5.36 8.02
CA THR A 11 -5.39 4.95 9.38
C THR A 11 -3.92 5.18 9.61
N ASN A 12 -3.53 5.36 10.87
CA ASN A 12 -2.13 5.37 11.30
C ASN A 12 -1.71 4.06 12.00
N SER A 13 -2.61 3.07 12.08
CA SER A 13 -2.31 1.75 12.65
C SER A 13 -1.67 0.85 11.59
N CYS A 14 -0.59 0.16 11.97
CA CYS A 14 0.10 -0.81 11.11
C CYS A 14 0.30 -2.11 11.89
N ASN A 15 0.26 -3.24 11.18
CA ASN A 15 0.49 -4.57 11.74
C ASN A 15 1.97 -4.97 11.76
N LEU A 16 2.87 -4.16 11.19
CA LEU A 16 4.32 -4.34 11.23
C LEU A 16 5.00 -3.22 12.04
N LYS A 17 6.23 -3.49 12.49
CA LYS A 17 7.09 -2.52 13.19
C LYS A 17 8.43 -2.36 12.49
N CYS A 18 8.42 -1.83 11.27
CA CYS A 18 9.63 -1.67 10.47
C CYS A 18 10.62 -0.70 11.13
N SER A 19 11.91 -1.02 11.07
CA SER A 19 13.00 -0.23 11.67
C SER A 19 13.13 1.18 11.08
N PHE A 20 12.77 1.35 9.82
CA PHE A 20 12.79 2.62 9.09
C PHE A 20 11.53 3.47 9.28
N CYS A 21 10.48 2.94 9.91
CA CYS A 21 9.22 3.65 10.11
C CYS A 21 9.31 4.55 11.36
N PRO A 22 8.86 5.82 11.29
CA PRO A 22 8.83 6.69 12.47
C PRO A 22 7.93 6.08 13.57
N GLN A 23 8.56 5.64 14.66
CA GLN A 23 7.89 5.03 15.80
C GLN A 23 7.18 6.08 16.67
N GLY A 24 6.20 5.65 17.49
CA GLY A 24 5.69 6.46 18.61
C GLY A 24 4.35 7.17 18.41
N ILE A 25 3.52 6.75 17.43
CA ILE A 25 2.14 7.25 17.33
C ILE A 25 1.30 6.63 18.45
N LYS A 26 0.99 7.43 19.47
CA LYS A 26 0.19 6.98 20.63
C LYS A 26 -1.30 6.91 20.30
N ASP A 27 -1.81 7.89 19.56
CA ASP A 27 -3.24 8.01 19.27
C ASP A 27 -3.58 7.35 17.94
N LYS A 28 -4.01 6.09 18.00
CA LYS A 28 -4.49 5.38 16.82
C LYS A 28 -5.76 6.03 16.30
N LYS A 29 -5.79 6.36 15.01
CA LYS A 29 -6.97 6.87 14.30
C LYS A 29 -7.35 5.93 13.16
N ILE A 30 -8.66 5.73 13.03
CA ILE A 30 -9.31 5.09 11.89
C ILE A 30 -10.25 6.15 11.33
N MET A 31 -10.11 6.48 10.05
CA MET A 31 -10.94 7.47 9.38
C MET A 31 -12.36 6.96 9.25
N SER A 32 -13.36 7.79 9.54
CA SER A 32 -14.75 7.42 9.30
C SER A 32 -15.12 7.54 7.81
N LYS A 33 -16.21 6.89 7.42
CA LYS A 33 -16.76 7.02 6.07
C LYS A 33 -17.10 8.47 5.73
N GLU A 34 -17.72 9.17 6.67
CA GLU A 34 -18.16 10.57 6.51
C GLU A 34 -16.96 11.50 6.34
N GLU A 35 -15.90 11.29 7.12
CA GLU A 35 -14.63 12.03 6.96
C GLU A 35 -14.03 11.79 5.57
N PHE A 36 -13.96 10.52 5.14
CA PHE A 36 -13.42 10.18 3.83
C PHE A 36 -14.24 10.80 2.70
N GLU A 37 -15.57 10.71 2.80
CA GLU A 37 -16.47 11.27 1.80
C GLU A 37 -16.33 12.79 1.69
N TYR A 38 -16.29 13.47 2.83
CA TYR A 38 -16.07 14.91 2.91
C TYR A 38 -14.75 15.31 2.26
N ILE A 39 -13.65 14.64 2.62
CA ILE A 39 -12.31 14.88 2.06
C ILE A 39 -12.31 14.69 0.54
N LEU A 40 -12.95 13.64 0.02
CA LEU A 40 -13.04 13.43 -1.42
C LEU A 40 -13.86 14.50 -2.14
N GLY A 41 -14.89 15.05 -1.49
CA GLY A 41 -15.64 16.21 -1.98
C GLY A 41 -14.73 17.42 -2.18
N GLU A 42 -13.93 17.74 -1.16
CA GLU A 42 -13.00 18.88 -1.17
C GLU A 42 -11.85 18.71 -2.17
N ILE A 43 -11.36 17.48 -2.36
CA ILE A 43 -10.24 17.19 -3.27
C ILE A 43 -10.67 17.19 -4.74
N LYS A 44 -11.91 16.82 -5.05
CA LYS A 44 -12.40 16.58 -6.42
C LYS A 44 -12.10 17.71 -7.43
N PRO A 45 -12.20 19.01 -7.08
CA PRO A 45 -11.82 20.10 -8.00
C PRO A 45 -10.32 20.12 -8.33
N TYR A 46 -9.49 19.63 -7.42
CA TYR A 46 -8.04 19.76 -7.47
C TYR A 46 -7.31 18.48 -7.88
N SER A 47 -7.90 17.30 -7.72
CA SER A 47 -7.26 16.06 -8.19
C SER A 47 -8.27 14.97 -8.53
N ASN A 48 -7.88 14.14 -9.49
CA ASN A 48 -8.60 12.91 -9.82
C ASN A 48 -7.93 11.68 -9.18
N TYR A 49 -6.84 11.87 -8.42
CA TYR A 49 -6.02 10.78 -7.89
C TYR A 49 -5.72 10.99 -6.40
N ILE A 50 -5.98 9.96 -5.62
CA ILE A 50 -5.55 9.89 -4.22
C ILE A 50 -4.56 8.75 -4.01
N TYR A 51 -3.76 8.88 -2.96
CA TYR A 51 -2.73 7.93 -2.57
C TYR A 51 -2.94 7.57 -1.10
N LEU A 52 -3.42 6.35 -0.85
CA LEU A 52 -3.52 5.78 0.50
C LEU A 52 -2.12 5.28 0.88
N HIS A 53 -1.35 6.16 1.51
CA HIS A 53 0.08 5.98 1.75
C HIS A 53 0.56 6.95 2.84
N VAL A 54 1.85 6.88 3.20
CA VAL A 54 2.58 7.62 4.25
C VAL A 54 2.63 6.87 5.58
N LYS A 55 1.50 6.65 6.24
CA LYS A 55 1.43 5.91 7.52
C LYS A 55 0.32 4.87 7.53
N GLY A 56 0.43 3.97 8.50
CA GLY A 56 -0.50 2.87 8.71
C GLY A 56 -0.41 1.79 7.62
N GLU A 57 -1.26 0.78 7.76
CA GLU A 57 -1.48 -0.24 6.74
C GLU A 57 -2.91 -0.10 6.20
N PRO A 58 -3.11 0.41 4.96
CA PRO A 58 -4.43 0.58 4.36
C PRO A 58 -5.28 -0.69 4.36
N PHE A 59 -4.68 -1.87 4.15
CA PHE A 59 -5.40 -3.15 4.13
C PHE A 59 -5.93 -3.58 5.51
N SER A 60 -5.51 -2.92 6.60
CA SER A 60 -6.06 -3.15 7.93
C SER A 60 -7.35 -2.38 8.18
N HIS A 61 -7.74 -1.45 7.30
CA HIS A 61 -8.92 -0.61 7.48
C HIS A 61 -10.21 -1.41 7.20
N PRO A 62 -11.17 -1.47 8.16
CA PRO A 62 -12.36 -2.32 8.02
C PRO A 62 -13.26 -1.90 6.84
N GLN A 63 -13.31 -0.60 6.53
CA GLN A 63 -14.15 -0.02 5.47
C GLN A 63 -13.38 0.27 4.17
N LEU A 64 -12.23 -0.37 3.92
CA LEU A 64 -11.44 -0.11 2.71
C LEU A 64 -12.25 -0.29 1.42
N ALA A 65 -13.07 -1.35 1.34
CA ALA A 65 -13.90 -1.62 0.18
C ALA A 65 -14.93 -0.50 -0.06
N GLU A 66 -15.58 -0.03 1.00
CA GLU A 66 -16.53 1.10 0.94
C GLU A 66 -15.83 2.39 0.48
N PHE A 67 -14.57 2.63 0.91
CA PHE A 67 -13.81 3.79 0.47
C PHE A 67 -13.51 3.74 -1.02
N LEU A 68 -13.23 2.55 -1.55
CA LEU A 68 -13.08 2.35 -3.00
C LEU A 68 -14.40 2.61 -3.74
N ASP A 69 -15.55 2.21 -3.19
CA ASP A 69 -16.86 2.48 -3.78
C ASP A 69 -17.17 3.99 -3.83
N ILE A 70 -16.96 4.71 -2.73
CA ILE A 70 -17.15 6.17 -2.66
C ILE A 70 -16.22 6.90 -3.65
N ALA A 71 -14.98 6.44 -3.78
CA ALA A 71 -14.04 6.98 -4.75
C ALA A 71 -14.53 6.76 -6.19
N GLU A 72 -15.13 5.60 -6.48
CA GLU A 72 -15.72 5.30 -7.79
C GLU A 72 -16.88 6.26 -8.12
N GLU A 73 -17.83 6.43 -7.19
CA GLU A 73 -18.97 7.36 -7.33
C GLU A 73 -18.51 8.79 -7.60
N LYS A 74 -17.44 9.23 -6.92
CA LYS A 74 -16.87 10.57 -7.11
C LYS A 74 -15.93 10.67 -8.31
N LYS A 75 -15.72 9.58 -9.06
CA LYS A 75 -14.82 9.47 -10.24
C LYS A 75 -13.35 9.76 -9.90
N ILE A 76 -12.92 9.35 -8.71
CA ILE A 76 -11.55 9.48 -8.21
C ILE A 76 -10.87 8.12 -8.28
N LYS A 77 -9.62 8.11 -8.76
CA LYS A 77 -8.78 6.92 -8.85
C LYS A 77 -7.90 6.80 -7.60
N VAL A 78 -7.85 5.60 -7.03
CA VAL A 78 -7.15 5.29 -5.79
C VAL A 78 -5.87 4.54 -6.08
N ASN A 79 -4.78 4.97 -5.46
CA ASN A 79 -3.50 4.27 -5.46
C ASN A 79 -3.20 3.85 -4.03
N ILE A 80 -2.98 2.57 -3.79
CA ILE A 80 -2.69 2.03 -2.45
C ILE A 80 -1.20 1.72 -2.37
N THR A 81 -0.58 1.99 -1.22
CA THR A 81 0.73 1.43 -0.87
C THR A 81 0.58 0.62 0.41
N THR A 82 1.03 -0.63 0.36
CA THR A 82 0.77 -1.64 1.39
C THR A 82 2.04 -2.48 1.63
N ASN A 83 2.19 -3.01 2.84
CA ASN A 83 3.16 -4.05 3.14
C ASN A 83 2.75 -5.43 2.58
N GLY A 84 1.49 -5.60 2.12
CA GLY A 84 1.00 -6.81 1.46
C GLY A 84 0.67 -7.99 2.37
N THR A 85 1.01 -7.95 3.66
CA THR A 85 0.82 -9.10 4.58
C THR A 85 -0.64 -9.46 4.83
N LEU A 86 -1.57 -8.57 4.48
CA LEU A 86 -3.01 -8.76 4.63
C LEU A 86 -3.72 -9.06 3.30
N ILE A 87 -2.98 -9.30 2.20
CA ILE A 87 -3.56 -9.42 0.85
C ILE A 87 -4.66 -10.49 0.78
N GLU A 88 -4.42 -11.68 1.34
CA GLU A 88 -5.39 -12.78 1.36
C GLU A 88 -6.72 -12.40 2.06
N LYS A 89 -6.67 -11.48 3.04
CA LYS A 89 -7.87 -11.05 3.76
C LYS A 89 -8.70 -10.01 3.00
N VAL A 90 -8.07 -9.29 2.08
CA VAL A 90 -8.69 -8.14 1.40
C VAL A 90 -8.96 -8.38 -0.08
N LYS A 91 -8.28 -9.34 -0.72
CA LYS A 91 -8.31 -9.53 -2.18
C LYS A 91 -9.73 -9.54 -2.75
N ASP A 92 -10.62 -10.36 -2.20
CA ASP A 92 -11.99 -10.55 -2.70
C ASP A 92 -12.84 -9.26 -2.61
N LYS A 93 -12.43 -8.32 -1.75
CA LYS A 93 -13.13 -7.06 -1.52
C LYS A 93 -12.62 -5.92 -2.39
N ILE A 94 -11.44 -6.06 -2.99
CA ILE A 94 -10.75 -4.95 -3.67
C ILE A 94 -10.44 -5.25 -5.14
N ILE A 95 -10.35 -6.52 -5.53
CA ILE A 95 -9.80 -6.92 -6.83
C ILE A 95 -10.62 -6.43 -8.03
N ASP A 96 -11.94 -6.29 -7.86
CA ASP A 96 -12.88 -5.87 -8.90
C ASP A 96 -13.20 -4.35 -8.86
N LYS A 97 -12.70 -3.63 -7.86
CA LYS A 97 -13.04 -2.21 -7.64
C LYS A 97 -12.46 -1.33 -8.74
N LYS A 98 -13.30 -0.67 -9.53
CA LYS A 98 -12.84 0.10 -10.71
C LYS A 98 -12.12 1.39 -10.33
N SER A 99 -12.36 1.92 -9.13
CA SER A 99 -11.60 3.05 -8.60
C SER A 99 -10.17 2.68 -8.24
N LEU A 100 -9.88 1.41 -7.95
CA LEU A 100 -8.54 0.93 -7.61
C LEU A 100 -7.65 0.93 -8.85
N ARG A 101 -6.86 1.99 -8.99
CA ARG A 101 -5.99 2.19 -10.14
C ARG A 101 -4.66 1.46 -9.96
N GLN A 102 -4.08 1.51 -8.77
CA GLN A 102 -2.74 0.94 -8.56
C GLN A 102 -2.55 0.43 -7.14
N ILE A 103 -1.86 -0.71 -7.01
CA ILE A 103 -1.32 -1.19 -5.74
C ILE A 103 0.20 -1.19 -5.82
N ASN A 104 0.83 -0.68 -4.76
CA ASN A 104 2.26 -0.70 -4.57
C ASN A 104 2.59 -1.58 -3.37
N PHE A 105 3.23 -2.73 -3.62
CA PHE A 105 3.67 -3.64 -2.56
C PHE A 105 5.08 -3.27 -2.11
N SER A 106 5.21 -2.83 -0.86
CA SER A 106 6.49 -2.51 -0.23
C SER A 106 7.13 -3.77 0.36
N LEU A 107 7.72 -4.61 -0.50
CA LEU A 107 8.24 -5.94 -0.12
C LEU A 107 9.39 -5.85 0.90
N HIS A 108 10.17 -4.76 0.88
CA HIS A 108 11.21 -4.46 1.90
C HIS A 108 10.66 -4.28 3.33
N SER A 109 9.34 -4.15 3.54
CA SER A 109 8.77 -4.04 4.89
C SER A 109 8.94 -5.31 5.72
N PHE A 110 9.31 -6.41 5.06
CA PHE A 110 9.59 -7.70 5.67
C PHE A 110 10.97 -7.77 6.33
N ASP A 111 11.96 -6.98 5.87
CA ASP A 111 13.29 -6.90 6.48
C ASP A 111 13.17 -6.43 7.94
N GLY A 112 13.44 -7.33 8.89
CA GLY A 112 13.31 -7.11 10.33
C GLY A 112 12.01 -7.64 10.96
N ASN A 113 11.10 -8.25 10.19
CA ASN A 113 9.91 -8.97 10.68
C ASN A 113 9.91 -10.46 10.29
N LEU A 114 11.04 -10.96 9.76
CA LEU A 114 11.30 -12.32 9.25
C LEU A 114 10.85 -13.44 10.20
N ASP A 115 11.04 -13.28 11.51
CA ASP A 115 10.69 -14.33 12.49
C ASP A 115 9.17 -14.60 12.61
N LYS A 116 8.32 -13.73 12.02
CA LYS A 116 6.86 -13.77 12.19
C LYS A 116 6.09 -14.09 10.91
N ILE A 117 6.76 -14.12 9.77
CA ILE A 117 6.10 -14.23 8.47
C ILE A 117 6.87 -15.26 7.65
N ASP A 118 6.17 -16.29 7.19
CA ASP A 118 6.71 -17.23 6.20
C ASP A 118 6.91 -16.50 4.87
N GLU A 119 8.16 -16.29 4.49
CA GLU A 119 8.56 -15.54 3.29
C GLU A 119 7.96 -16.15 2.02
N ASN A 120 8.01 -17.48 1.89
CA ASN A 120 7.56 -18.17 0.69
C ASN A 120 6.05 -17.99 0.52
N ASN A 121 5.31 -18.27 1.59
CA ASN A 121 3.86 -18.09 1.59
C ASN A 121 3.47 -16.61 1.37
N TYR A 122 4.20 -15.66 1.96
CA TYR A 122 3.95 -14.24 1.76
C TYR A 122 4.11 -13.82 0.29
N ILE A 123 5.23 -14.19 -0.35
CA ILE A 123 5.48 -13.87 -1.75
C ILE A 123 4.47 -14.59 -2.65
N GLU A 124 4.18 -15.86 -2.39
CA GLU A 124 3.20 -16.64 -3.15
C GLU A 124 1.81 -15.99 -3.13
N ASN A 125 1.33 -15.55 -1.96
CA ASN A 125 0.06 -14.86 -1.82
C ASN A 125 0.00 -13.55 -2.61
N ILE A 126 1.10 -12.77 -2.61
CA ILE A 126 1.17 -11.55 -3.43
C ILE A 126 1.13 -11.90 -4.91
N LEU A 127 1.96 -12.85 -5.36
CA LEU A 127 2.04 -13.23 -6.77
C LEU A 127 0.71 -13.79 -7.30
N LYS A 128 0.01 -14.61 -6.50
CA LYS A 128 -1.33 -15.10 -6.83
C LYS A 128 -2.31 -13.94 -7.04
N PHE A 129 -2.32 -12.96 -6.14
CA PHE A 129 -3.15 -11.77 -6.31
C PHE A 129 -2.75 -10.97 -7.57
N VAL A 130 -1.46 -10.88 -7.90
CA VAL A 130 -1.01 -10.21 -9.13
C VAL A 130 -1.57 -10.89 -10.36
N GLU A 131 -1.50 -12.22 -10.43
CA GLU A 131 -2.04 -13.01 -11.55
C GLU A 131 -3.56 -12.80 -11.69
N GLU A 132 -4.31 -12.92 -10.59
CA GLU A 132 -5.75 -12.67 -10.57
C GLU A 132 -6.09 -11.24 -11.01
N SER A 133 -5.34 -10.23 -10.53
CA SER A 133 -5.56 -8.81 -10.88
C SER A 133 -5.24 -8.52 -12.35
N LEU A 134 -4.19 -9.15 -12.91
CA LEU A 134 -3.83 -9.01 -14.32
C LEU A 134 -4.90 -9.59 -15.25
N ASN A 135 -5.54 -10.70 -14.86
CA ASN A 135 -6.64 -11.30 -15.61
C ASN A 135 -7.88 -10.38 -15.69
N ILE A 136 -8.12 -9.55 -14.67
CA ILE A 136 -9.21 -8.55 -14.67
C ILE A 136 -8.82 -7.30 -15.48
N GLY A 137 -7.55 -6.87 -15.41
CA GLY A 137 -7.00 -5.80 -16.25
C GLY A 137 -7.38 -4.37 -15.85
N ASN A 138 -7.87 -4.15 -14.61
CA ASN A 138 -8.30 -2.85 -14.09
C ASN A 138 -7.25 -2.12 -13.23
N THR A 139 -6.26 -2.85 -12.68
CA THR A 139 -5.33 -2.34 -11.66
C THR A 139 -3.88 -2.54 -12.08
N TYR A 140 -3.06 -1.48 -11.94
CA TYR A 140 -1.61 -1.57 -12.08
C TYR A 140 -0.98 -2.10 -10.80
N ILE A 141 -0.07 -3.07 -10.92
CA ILE A 141 0.69 -3.56 -9.77
C ILE A 141 2.14 -3.10 -9.87
N SER A 142 2.67 -2.58 -8.76
CA SER A 142 4.09 -2.24 -8.60
C SER A 142 4.65 -2.98 -7.40
N LEU A 143 5.62 -3.87 -7.66
CA LEU A 143 6.41 -4.53 -6.62
C LEU A 143 7.64 -3.66 -6.31
N ARG A 144 7.76 -3.16 -5.07
CA ARG A 144 8.83 -2.25 -4.64
C ARG A 144 9.82 -2.97 -3.72
N LEU A 145 10.94 -3.39 -4.31
CA LEU A 145 12.09 -3.96 -3.62
C LEU A 145 13.17 -2.90 -3.49
N TRP A 146 13.55 -2.58 -2.26
CA TRP A 146 14.74 -1.76 -1.98
C TRP A 146 15.84 -2.70 -1.53
N ASN A 147 16.56 -3.29 -2.50
CA ASN A 147 17.75 -4.07 -2.18
C ASN A 147 18.88 -3.13 -1.74
N PHE A 148 18.97 -2.86 -0.43
CA PHE A 148 20.17 -2.29 0.17
C PHE A 148 20.94 -3.38 0.94
N HIS A 149 21.40 -4.40 0.23
CA HIS A 149 22.48 -5.22 0.77
C HIS A 149 23.82 -4.54 0.52
N LYS A 150 24.27 -3.76 1.51
CA LYS A 150 25.69 -3.77 1.88
C LYS A 150 25.99 -5.13 2.49
N ASN A 151 26.15 -6.15 1.66
CA ASN A 151 26.81 -7.42 1.98
C ASN A 151 27.03 -8.22 0.68
N ASN A 152 27.69 -7.59 -0.30
CA ASN A 152 28.50 -8.37 -1.22
C ASN A 152 29.74 -8.83 -0.46
N LYS A 153 29.68 -10.01 0.16
CA LYS A 153 30.88 -10.80 0.50
C LYS A 153 31.51 -11.37 -0.78
N ASN A 154 31.85 -10.48 -1.70
CA ASN A 154 32.73 -10.72 -2.84
C ASN A 154 33.56 -9.44 -2.99
N GLU A 155 34.47 -9.24 -2.04
CA GLU A 155 35.57 -8.29 -2.19
C GLU A 155 36.45 -8.77 -3.35
N VAL A 156 36.24 -8.24 -4.55
CA VAL A 156 37.32 -8.16 -5.52
C VAL A 156 38.21 -7.03 -5.04
N GLN A 157 39.30 -7.43 -4.41
CA GLN A 157 40.37 -6.57 -3.95
C GLN A 157 40.95 -5.82 -5.15
N MET A 158 40.66 -4.53 -5.27
CA MET A 158 41.46 -3.61 -6.06
C MET A 158 42.06 -2.57 -5.11
N LYS A 159 43.23 -2.92 -4.56
CA LYS A 159 44.19 -1.93 -4.07
C LYS A 159 45.04 -1.52 -5.27
N GLY A 160 44.81 -0.32 -5.76
CA GLY A 160 45.69 0.39 -6.69
C GLY A 160 46.14 1.70 -6.06
N ASN A 161 47.45 1.73 -5.75
CA ASN A 161 48.33 2.84 -5.35
C ASN A 161 48.03 3.56 -4.03
#